data_AF-C6HKS7-F1
#
_entry.id   AF-C6HKS7-F1
#
_cell.length_a   1.000
_cell.length_b   1.000
_cell.length_c   1.000
_cell.angle_alpha   90.00
_cell.angle_beta   90.00
_cell.angle_gamma   90.00
#
_symmetry.space_group_name_H-M   'P 1'
#
loop_
_entity.id
_entity.type
_entity.pdbx_description
1 polymer ?
#
loop_
_entity_poly.entity_id
_entity_poly.type
_entity_poly.pdbx_seq_one_letter_code
_entity_poly.pdbx_strand_id
1 'polypeptide(L)'
;MENLLSTLLPNPHPHMTSTLNVDCTLLLALVSDLSHFHNLDPSSGHHPAIIRQIELETKQPLVTSELWPAMSDRQLVCTEEAAKRMYEIVETIGTASEKRRTKLMMAGDDSDRNFDREDLISQFQDTSDHKVPLNWNIPIGVVNAQAEIERGWANGVLPPAGRKVASQLSDINTSVFLYGWAAGLMTISSNRTVAKQIEVLVEENRDEDDELSGPLVWICDTARSLVGKDSNRKA
;
A
#
# COMPACT_ATOMS: atom_id res chain seq x y z
N MET A 1 21.75 -28.83 15.67
CA MET A 1 20.28 -28.83 15.87
C MET A 1 19.79 -27.38 16.04
N GLU A 2 20.28 -26.45 15.20
CA GLU A 2 19.98 -25.01 15.28
C GLU A 2 19.25 -24.46 14.03
N ASN A 3 19.07 -25.28 12.99
CA ASN A 3 18.49 -24.87 11.71
C ASN A 3 16.98 -25.17 11.53
N LEU A 4 16.29 -25.68 12.56
CA LEU A 4 14.84 -25.94 12.50
C LEU A 4 13.98 -24.80 13.07
N LEU A 5 14.60 -23.87 13.81
CA LEU A 5 13.90 -22.74 14.43
C LEU A 5 13.68 -21.58 13.45
N SER A 6 14.51 -21.45 12.41
CA SER A 6 14.37 -20.42 11.37
C SER A 6 13.14 -20.62 10.47
N THR A 7 12.55 -21.81 10.45
CA THR A 7 11.29 -22.13 9.74
C THR A 7 10.04 -21.95 10.61
N LEU A 8 10.18 -21.64 11.91
CA LEU A 8 9.06 -21.38 12.82
C LEU A 8 8.71 -19.89 12.94
N LEU A 9 9.59 -19.01 12.47
CA LEU A 9 9.27 -17.60 12.33
C LEU A 9 8.42 -17.44 11.06
N PRO A 10 7.26 -16.75 11.12
CA PRO A 10 6.51 -16.39 9.93
C PRO A 10 7.47 -15.73 8.95
N ASN A 11 7.50 -16.23 7.71
CA ASN A 11 8.28 -15.58 6.66
C ASN A 11 7.77 -14.13 6.53
N PRO A 12 8.61 -13.10 6.75
CA PRO A 12 8.18 -11.70 6.67
C PRO A 12 7.63 -11.35 5.28
N HIS A 13 8.01 -12.10 4.26
CA HIS A 13 7.45 -12.04 2.92
C HIS A 13 6.93 -13.44 2.53
N PRO A 14 5.68 -13.79 2.87
CA PRO A 14 5.07 -15.04 2.39
C PRO A 14 5.08 -15.08 0.86
N HIS A 15 4.75 -16.22 0.25
CA HIS A 15 4.63 -16.30 -1.21
C HIS A 15 3.68 -15.22 -1.73
N MET A 16 4.25 -14.12 -2.25
CA MET A 16 3.48 -13.01 -2.80
C MET A 16 3.21 -13.29 -4.28
N THR A 17 2.09 -12.77 -4.78
CA THR A 17 1.68 -12.89 -6.19
C THR A 17 2.61 -12.07 -7.10
N SER A 18 2.69 -12.43 -8.39
CA SER A 18 3.52 -11.71 -9.37
C SER A 18 3.07 -10.28 -9.61
N THR A 19 1.79 -10.01 -9.37
CA THR A 19 1.19 -8.67 -9.33
C THR A 19 0.66 -8.41 -7.92
N LEU A 20 0.94 -7.24 -7.37
CA LEU A 20 0.46 -6.83 -6.05
C LEU A 20 -0.59 -5.73 -6.18
N ASN A 21 -1.66 -5.87 -5.39
CA ASN A 21 -2.65 -4.82 -5.21
C ASN A 21 -2.23 -3.91 -4.03
N VAL A 22 -1.94 -2.65 -4.31
CA VAL A 22 -1.39 -1.71 -3.33
C VAL A 22 -2.52 -0.90 -2.71
N ASP A 23 -2.74 -1.08 -1.41
CA ASP A 23 -3.69 -0.27 -0.65
C ASP A 23 -3.24 1.19 -0.53
N CYS A 24 -4.20 2.10 -0.37
CA CYS A 24 -3.96 3.54 -0.24
C CYS A 24 -2.98 3.89 0.89
N THR A 25 -2.97 3.11 1.98
CA THR A 25 -2.02 3.36 3.09
C THR A 25 -0.56 3.17 2.67
N LEU A 26 -0.27 2.19 1.79
CA LEU A 26 1.07 1.96 1.28
C LEU A 26 1.42 2.88 0.11
N LEU A 27 0.44 3.27 -0.71
CA LEU A 27 0.64 4.33 -1.70
C LEU A 27 1.14 5.61 -1.03
N LEU A 28 0.55 6.00 0.10
CA LEU A 28 1.00 7.17 0.88
C LEU A 28 2.38 6.96 1.51
N ALA A 29 2.68 5.77 2.02
CA ALA A 29 3.99 5.45 2.57
C ALA A 29 5.10 5.55 1.53
N LEU A 30 4.85 5.08 0.30
CA LEU A 30 5.77 5.14 -0.83
C LEU A 30 6.09 6.55 -1.34
N VAL A 31 5.31 7.56 -0.94
CA VAL A 31 5.54 8.94 -1.37
C VAL A 31 5.85 9.88 -0.22
N SER A 32 5.73 9.44 1.03
CA SER A 32 5.92 10.28 2.21
C SER A 32 7.35 10.78 2.33
N ASP A 33 7.54 12.06 2.67
CA ASP A 33 8.87 12.59 2.99
C ASP A 33 9.52 11.80 4.16
N LEU A 34 8.70 11.35 5.13
CA LEU A 34 9.15 10.52 6.26
C LEU A 34 9.83 9.23 5.82
N SER A 35 9.52 8.73 4.64
CA SER A 35 10.07 7.49 4.11
C SER A 35 11.24 7.68 3.17
N HIS A 36 11.56 8.92 2.78
CA HIS A 36 12.55 9.19 1.74
C HIS A 36 13.71 10.07 2.18
N PHE A 37 13.60 10.80 3.29
CA PHE A 37 14.64 11.72 3.77
C PHE A 37 15.20 11.31 5.13
N HIS A 38 16.53 11.32 5.28
CA HIS A 38 17.20 10.93 6.52
C HIS A 38 17.16 12.02 7.59
N ASN A 39 17.23 13.29 7.17
CA ASN A 39 17.43 14.43 8.05
C ASN A 39 16.19 15.32 8.15
N LEU A 40 15.05 14.72 8.49
CA LEU A 40 13.86 15.49 8.87
C LEU A 40 14.05 16.03 10.29
N ASP A 41 14.04 17.35 10.44
CA ASP A 41 14.20 17.99 11.74
C ASP A 41 13.00 17.68 12.65
N PRO A 42 13.16 16.92 13.74
CA PRO A 42 12.06 16.64 14.67
C PRO A 42 11.61 17.89 15.45
N SER A 43 12.41 18.96 15.46
CA SER A 43 12.17 20.18 16.24
C SER A 43 11.30 21.23 15.52
N SER A 44 10.89 20.97 14.29
CA SER A 44 10.05 21.83 13.43
C SER A 44 8.61 22.06 13.91
N GLY A 45 8.27 21.71 15.16
CA GLY A 45 6.91 21.84 15.68
C GLY A 45 5.93 20.81 15.13
N HIS A 46 6.43 19.69 14.60
CA HIS A 46 5.60 18.59 14.13
C HIS A 46 4.73 17.98 15.24
N HIS A 47 3.60 17.39 14.83
CA HIS A 47 2.75 16.63 15.74
C HIS A 47 3.54 15.45 16.37
N PRO A 48 3.33 15.08 17.65
CA PRO A 48 4.10 14.02 18.32
C PRO A 48 4.13 12.68 17.58
N ALA A 49 3.07 12.36 16.85
CA ALA A 49 3.01 11.16 16.01
C ALA A 49 4.02 11.18 14.85
N ILE A 50 4.27 12.34 14.24
CA ILE A 50 5.26 12.52 13.16
C ILE A 50 6.67 12.41 13.75
N ILE A 51 6.93 13.05 14.89
CA ILE A 51 8.22 12.95 15.60
C ILE A 51 8.57 11.49 15.87
N ARG A 52 7.60 10.71 16.39
CA ARG A 52 7.79 9.27 16.61
C ARG A 52 8.07 8.50 15.32
N GLN A 53 7.43 8.87 14.20
CA GLN A 53 7.72 8.23 12.91
C GLN A 53 9.12 8.56 12.40
N ILE A 54 9.60 9.80 12.59
CA ILE A 54 10.99 10.18 12.27
C ILE A 54 11.97 9.33 13.08
N GLU A 55 11.76 9.21 14.39
CA GLU A 55 12.62 8.39 15.26
C GLU A 55 12.64 6.90 14.86
N LEU A 56 11.51 6.37 14.39
CA LEU A 56 11.42 5.01 13.89
C LEU A 56 12.15 4.85 12.54
N GLU A 57 11.98 5.81 11.63
CA GLU A 57 12.65 5.79 10.32
C GLU A 57 14.17 5.82 10.46
N THR A 58 14.70 6.61 11.40
CA THR A 58 16.15 6.66 11.68
C THR A 58 16.71 5.29 12.10
N LYS A 59 15.89 4.47 12.78
CA LYS A 59 16.30 3.13 13.24
C LYS A 59 16.12 2.06 12.18
N GLN A 60 15.02 2.13 11.42
CA GLN A 60 14.64 1.16 10.41
C GLN A 60 13.90 1.88 9.28
N PRO A 61 14.61 2.26 8.19
CA PRO A 61 14.01 3.00 7.10
C PRO A 61 13.07 2.13 6.28
N LEU A 62 11.79 2.52 6.26
CA LEU A 62 10.65 1.70 5.85
C LEU A 62 10.77 1.24 4.41
N VAL A 63 11.11 2.15 3.49
CA VAL A 63 11.15 1.84 2.06
C VAL A 63 12.25 0.83 1.73
N THR A 64 13.41 0.95 2.37
CA THR A 64 14.53 0.03 2.13
C THR A 64 14.41 -1.28 2.87
N SER A 65 13.78 -1.30 4.05
CA SER A 65 13.70 -2.51 4.88
C SER A 65 12.47 -3.37 4.59
N GLU A 66 11.35 -2.77 4.19
CA GLU A 66 10.07 -3.48 4.05
C GLU A 66 9.47 -3.33 2.64
N LEU A 67 9.23 -2.09 2.18
CA LEU A 67 8.37 -1.88 1.01
C LEU A 67 9.02 -2.32 -0.30
N TRP A 68 10.22 -1.82 -0.61
CA TRP A 68 10.91 -2.23 -1.82
C TRP A 68 11.28 -3.72 -1.83
N PRO A 69 11.74 -4.33 -0.72
CA PRO A 69 11.90 -5.80 -0.66
C PRO A 69 10.61 -6.58 -0.93
N ALA A 70 9.48 -6.16 -0.35
CA ALA A 70 8.18 -6.79 -0.59
C ALA A 70 7.73 -6.68 -2.06
N MET A 71 7.91 -5.49 -2.65
CA MET A 71 7.50 -5.21 -4.03
C MET A 71 8.44 -5.85 -5.06
N SER A 72 9.75 -5.88 -4.80
CA SER A 72 10.77 -6.43 -5.70
C SER A 72 10.56 -5.99 -7.16
N ASP A 73 10.56 -6.94 -8.08
CA ASP A 73 10.30 -6.88 -9.51
C ASP A 73 8.85 -7.24 -9.88
N ARG A 74 7.93 -7.21 -8.91
CA ARG A 74 6.51 -7.53 -9.11
C ARG A 74 5.79 -6.37 -9.78
N GLN A 75 4.77 -6.67 -10.57
CA GLN A 75 3.89 -5.65 -11.11
C GLN A 75 3.04 -5.05 -9.98
N LEU A 76 2.79 -3.75 -10.04
CA LEU A 76 2.04 -3.04 -9.01
C LEU A 76 0.78 -2.44 -9.63
N VAL A 77 -0.36 -2.70 -8.98
CA VAL A 77 -1.64 -2.08 -9.34
C VAL A 77 -2.32 -1.52 -8.09
N CYS A 78 -3.20 -0.55 -8.25
CA CYS A 78 -4.13 -0.12 -7.21
C CYS A 78 -5.50 0.20 -7.81
N THR A 79 -6.53 0.20 -6.98
CA THR A 79 -7.89 0.52 -7.44
C THR A 79 -8.06 2.01 -7.75
N GLU A 80 -8.99 2.35 -8.64
CA GLU A 80 -9.39 3.74 -8.93
C GLU A 80 -9.72 4.53 -7.65
N GLU A 81 -10.41 3.92 -6.69
CA GLU A 81 -10.76 4.54 -5.41
C GLU A 81 -9.53 4.81 -4.54
N ALA A 82 -8.58 3.88 -4.51
CA ALA A 82 -7.32 4.06 -3.79
C ALA A 82 -6.47 5.18 -4.41
N ALA A 83 -6.34 5.18 -5.75
CA ALA A 83 -5.64 6.24 -6.48
C ALA A 83 -6.30 7.61 -6.25
N LYS A 84 -7.62 7.70 -6.41
CA LYS A 84 -8.39 8.92 -6.15
C LYS A 84 -8.17 9.43 -4.72
N ARG A 85 -8.27 8.54 -3.72
CA ARG A 85 -8.08 8.94 -2.33
C ARG A 85 -6.66 9.40 -2.05
N MET A 86 -5.67 8.73 -2.62
CA MET A 86 -4.27 9.15 -2.54
C MET A 86 -4.09 10.56 -3.11
N TYR A 87 -4.59 10.83 -4.32
CA TYR A 87 -4.52 12.16 -4.93
C TYR A 87 -5.19 13.23 -4.08
N GLU A 88 -6.39 12.98 -3.56
CA GLU A 88 -7.08 13.91 -2.67
C GLU A 88 -6.24 14.28 -1.44
N ILE A 89 -5.64 13.28 -0.79
CA ILE A 89 -4.81 13.47 0.40
C ILE A 89 -3.54 14.26 0.04
N VAL A 90 -2.79 13.80 -0.96
CA VAL A 90 -1.52 14.42 -1.36
C VAL A 90 -1.74 15.83 -1.87
N GLU A 91 -2.79 16.10 -2.64
CA GLU A 91 -3.06 17.46 -3.12
C GLU A 91 -3.44 18.41 -1.99
N THR A 92 -4.19 17.92 -1.00
CA THR A 92 -4.65 18.73 0.14
C THR A 92 -3.51 19.05 1.09
N ILE A 93 -2.75 18.05 1.53
CA ILE A 93 -1.79 18.22 2.62
C ILE A 93 -0.33 17.97 2.24
N GLY A 94 -0.04 17.33 1.10
CA GLY A 94 1.31 16.92 0.74
C GLY A 94 2.28 18.08 0.45
N THR A 95 3.56 17.83 0.71
CA THR A 95 4.68 18.72 0.35
C THR A 95 4.95 18.71 -1.17
N ALA A 96 5.84 19.57 -1.64
CA ALA A 96 6.21 19.61 -3.06
C ALA A 96 6.90 18.31 -3.52
N SER A 97 7.75 17.72 -2.68
CA SER A 97 8.41 16.44 -2.93
C SER A 97 7.43 15.27 -2.92
N GLU A 98 6.51 15.21 -1.95
CA GLU A 98 5.47 14.19 -1.89
C GLU A 98 4.58 14.23 -3.15
N LYS A 99 4.13 15.43 -3.56
CA LYS A 99 3.39 15.62 -4.82
C LYS A 99 4.18 15.19 -6.05
N ARG A 100 5.49 15.47 -6.10
CA ARG A 100 6.35 15.05 -7.21
C ARG A 100 6.48 13.53 -7.26
N ARG A 101 6.72 12.86 -6.12
CA ARG A 101 6.77 11.39 -6.04
C ARG A 101 5.44 10.76 -6.44
N THR A 102 4.31 11.30 -6.02
CA THR A 102 2.98 10.83 -6.46
C THR A 102 2.83 10.90 -7.98
N LYS A 103 3.21 12.01 -8.61
CA LYS A 103 3.13 12.14 -10.08
C LYS A 103 4.01 11.14 -10.82
N LEU A 104 5.20 10.86 -10.31
CA LEU A 104 6.12 9.88 -10.92
C LEU A 104 5.62 8.44 -10.71
N MET A 105 5.17 8.12 -9.50
CA MET A 105 4.68 6.78 -9.13
C MET A 105 3.38 6.42 -9.84
N MET A 106 2.50 7.41 -10.08
CA MET A 106 1.18 7.22 -10.68
C MET A 106 1.12 7.70 -12.15
N ALA A 107 2.28 7.88 -12.80
CA ALA A 107 2.38 8.48 -14.13
C ALA A 107 1.55 7.74 -15.21
N GLY A 108 1.30 6.45 -15.03
CA GLY A 108 0.57 5.58 -15.97
C GLY A 108 -0.92 5.92 -16.12
N ASP A 109 -1.46 6.82 -15.32
CA ASP A 109 -2.81 7.39 -15.49
C ASP A 109 -2.88 8.36 -16.69
N ASP A 110 -1.74 8.82 -17.23
CA ASP A 110 -1.67 9.66 -18.43
C ASP A 110 -1.59 8.77 -19.69
N SER A 111 -2.76 8.43 -20.25
CA SER A 111 -2.91 7.54 -21.41
C SER A 111 -2.17 7.99 -22.68
N ASP A 112 -1.72 9.25 -22.73
CA ASP A 112 -1.05 9.84 -23.88
C ASP A 112 0.48 9.82 -23.78
N ARG A 113 1.05 9.32 -22.68
CA ARG A 113 2.49 9.31 -22.44
C ARG A 113 3.04 7.90 -22.34
N ASN A 114 3.92 7.56 -23.27
CA ASN A 114 4.75 6.36 -23.16
C ASN A 114 5.93 6.68 -22.23
N PHE A 115 5.85 6.28 -20.97
CA PHE A 115 6.91 6.53 -20.00
C PHE A 115 8.00 5.46 -20.09
N ASP A 116 9.26 5.89 -20.09
CA ASP A 116 10.37 4.98 -19.84
C ASP A 116 10.49 4.79 -18.32
N ARG A 117 10.40 3.54 -17.86
CA ARG A 117 10.54 3.19 -16.45
C ARG A 117 11.90 3.64 -15.90
N GLU A 118 12.97 3.53 -16.69
CA GLU A 118 14.31 3.93 -16.24
C GLU A 118 14.38 5.44 -15.99
N ASP A 119 13.72 6.24 -16.84
CA ASP A 119 13.59 7.68 -16.65
C ASP A 119 12.75 8.02 -15.41
N LEU A 120 11.61 7.33 -15.20
CA LEU A 120 10.81 7.51 -13.98
C LEU A 120 11.60 7.21 -12.72
N ILE A 121 12.35 6.11 -12.69
CA ILE A 121 13.21 5.74 -11.56
C ILE A 121 14.31 6.79 -11.35
N SER A 122 14.94 7.27 -12.42
CA SER A 122 15.96 8.33 -12.34
C SER A 122 15.37 9.62 -11.75
N GLN A 123 14.20 10.05 -12.22
CA GLN A 123 13.53 11.23 -11.69
C GLN A 123 13.05 11.05 -10.25
N PHE A 124 12.66 9.83 -9.87
CA PHE A 124 12.25 9.51 -8.50
C PHE A 124 13.46 9.55 -7.56
N GLN A 125 14.62 9.07 -8.03
CA GLN A 125 15.88 9.10 -7.26
C GLN A 125 16.27 10.51 -6.82
N ASP A 126 16.00 11.54 -7.63
CA ASP A 126 16.24 12.96 -7.28
C ASP A 126 15.41 13.43 -6.07
N THR A 127 14.43 12.65 -5.65
CA THR A 127 13.51 12.96 -4.55
C THR A 127 13.65 12.00 -3.37
N SER A 128 14.72 11.21 -3.30
CA SER A 128 14.98 10.32 -2.16
C SER A 128 16.47 10.26 -1.81
N ASP A 129 16.76 10.24 -0.50
CA ASP A 129 18.10 9.98 0.05
C ASP A 129 18.49 8.49 -0.02
N HIS A 130 17.51 7.62 -0.29
CA HIS A 130 17.73 6.19 -0.46
C HIS A 130 17.94 5.85 -1.94
N LYS A 131 18.77 4.84 -2.20
CA LYS A 131 18.94 4.31 -3.56
C LYS A 131 17.66 3.60 -4.00
N VAL A 132 16.97 4.16 -4.98
CA VAL A 132 15.75 3.60 -5.56
C VAL A 132 16.10 2.34 -6.37
N PRO A 133 15.41 1.22 -6.17
CA PRO A 133 15.68 -0.01 -6.91
C PRO A 133 15.33 0.11 -8.39
N LEU A 134 16.25 -0.27 -9.28
CA LEU A 134 16.04 -0.25 -10.74
C LEU A 134 14.98 -1.27 -11.22
N ASN A 135 14.70 -2.29 -10.41
CA ASN A 135 13.69 -3.30 -10.69
C ASN A 135 12.30 -2.93 -10.15
N TRP A 136 12.16 -1.81 -9.43
CA TRP A 136 10.86 -1.37 -8.94
C TRP A 136 9.95 -0.98 -10.11
N ASN A 137 8.78 -1.60 -10.20
CA ASN A 137 7.88 -1.40 -11.32
C ASN A 137 6.93 -0.23 -11.05
N ILE A 138 7.35 0.94 -11.52
CA ILE A 138 6.51 2.13 -11.67
C ILE A 138 6.39 2.51 -13.16
N PRO A 139 5.28 3.13 -13.59
CA PRO A 139 4.16 3.58 -12.76
C PRO A 139 3.28 2.43 -12.24
N ILE A 140 2.62 2.65 -11.11
CA ILE A 140 1.61 1.74 -10.57
C ILE A 140 0.36 1.84 -11.47
N GLY A 141 -0.13 0.70 -11.95
CA GLY A 141 -1.32 0.65 -12.79
C GLY A 141 -2.59 0.91 -12.00
N VAL A 142 -3.51 1.71 -12.55
CA VAL A 142 -4.83 1.94 -11.95
C VAL A 142 -5.85 1.01 -12.60
N VAL A 143 -6.63 0.30 -11.78
CA VAL A 143 -7.59 -0.70 -12.25
C VAL A 143 -9.01 -0.41 -11.77
N ASN A 144 -9.99 -0.75 -12.61
CA ASN A 144 -11.40 -0.68 -12.27
C ASN A 144 -11.79 -1.85 -11.36
N ALA A 145 -11.85 -1.59 -10.05
CA ALA A 145 -12.17 -2.61 -9.06
C ALA A 145 -13.60 -3.15 -9.22
N GLN A 146 -14.56 -2.28 -9.52
CA GLN A 146 -15.98 -2.64 -9.56
C GLN A 146 -16.27 -3.72 -10.61
N ALA A 147 -15.77 -3.56 -11.83
CA ALA A 147 -15.98 -4.54 -12.91
C ALA A 147 -15.41 -5.93 -12.55
N GLU A 148 -14.26 -5.95 -11.89
CA GLU A 148 -13.57 -7.16 -11.46
C GLU A 148 -14.31 -7.85 -10.30
N ILE A 149 -14.80 -7.08 -9.33
CA ILE A 149 -15.61 -7.57 -8.21
C ILE A 149 -16.93 -8.16 -8.73
N GLU A 150 -17.62 -7.46 -9.64
CA GLU A 150 -18.85 -7.95 -10.27
C GLU A 150 -18.64 -9.26 -11.02
N ARG A 151 -17.55 -9.36 -11.79
CA ARG A 151 -17.16 -10.60 -12.47
C ARG A 151 -16.82 -11.70 -11.46
N GLY A 152 -16.15 -11.36 -10.37
CA GLY A 152 -15.86 -12.27 -9.26
C GLY A 152 -17.12 -12.87 -8.65
N TRP A 153 -18.17 -12.07 -8.49
CA TRP A 153 -19.49 -12.56 -8.07
C TRP A 153 -20.16 -13.44 -9.11
N ALA A 154 -20.18 -13.01 -10.38
CA ALA A 154 -20.86 -13.72 -11.46
C ALA A 154 -20.24 -15.11 -11.72
N ASN A 155 -18.92 -15.22 -11.57
CA ASN A 155 -18.17 -16.45 -11.83
C ASN A 155 -18.00 -17.33 -10.58
N GLY A 156 -18.52 -16.93 -9.43
CA GLY A 156 -18.40 -17.67 -8.17
C GLY A 156 -16.97 -17.70 -7.59
N VAL A 157 -16.09 -16.79 -8.02
CA VAL A 157 -14.74 -16.64 -7.45
C VAL A 157 -14.83 -16.03 -6.06
N LEU A 158 -15.70 -15.03 -5.89
CA LEU A 158 -15.96 -14.45 -4.58
C LEU A 158 -17.04 -15.26 -3.86
N PRO A 159 -16.81 -15.68 -2.60
CA PRO A 159 -17.75 -16.51 -1.85
C PRO A 159 -18.90 -15.67 -1.26
N PRO A 160 -20.08 -16.26 -1.00
CA PRO A 160 -21.23 -15.54 -0.45
C PRO A 160 -20.91 -14.71 0.81
N ALA A 161 -20.02 -15.22 1.68
CA ALA A 161 -19.50 -14.52 2.86
C ALA A 161 -18.89 -13.14 2.53
N GLY A 162 -18.25 -13.00 1.37
CA GLY A 162 -17.65 -11.73 0.95
C GLY A 162 -18.67 -10.60 0.74
N ARG A 163 -19.96 -10.91 0.53
CA ARG A 163 -21.02 -9.86 0.52
C ARG A 163 -21.24 -9.27 1.91
N LYS A 164 -21.14 -10.09 2.96
CA LYS A 164 -21.22 -9.63 4.35
C LYS A 164 -20.02 -8.78 4.69
N VAL A 165 -18.81 -9.24 4.32
CA VAL A 165 -17.58 -8.44 4.41
C VAL A 165 -17.76 -7.08 3.74
N ALA A 166 -18.17 -7.04 2.47
CA ALA A 166 -18.37 -5.81 1.70
C ALA A 166 -19.28 -4.79 2.41
N SER A 167 -20.37 -5.26 3.01
CA SER A 167 -21.35 -4.39 3.68
C SER A 167 -20.87 -3.74 4.97
N GLN A 168 -19.75 -4.21 5.53
CA GLN A 168 -19.16 -3.71 6.77
C GLN A 168 -17.92 -2.84 6.53
N LEU A 169 -17.50 -2.70 5.27
CA LEU A 169 -16.32 -1.94 4.87
C LEU A 169 -16.73 -0.60 4.25
N SER A 170 -15.85 0.39 4.36
CA SER A 170 -15.98 1.63 3.59
C SER A 170 -15.74 1.38 2.11
N ASP A 171 -16.25 2.23 1.23
CA ASP A 171 -16.13 2.08 -0.23
C ASP A 171 -14.69 1.84 -0.70
N ILE A 172 -13.73 2.58 -0.15
CA ILE A 172 -12.31 2.39 -0.49
C ILE A 172 -11.79 1.02 -0.04
N ASN A 173 -12.09 0.59 1.18
CA ASN A 173 -11.65 -0.72 1.67
C ASN A 173 -12.35 -1.85 0.91
N THR A 174 -13.63 -1.69 0.61
CA THR A 174 -14.40 -2.61 -0.24
C THR A 174 -13.71 -2.76 -1.60
N SER A 175 -13.41 -1.63 -2.27
CA SER A 175 -12.74 -1.67 -3.58
C SER A 175 -11.41 -2.42 -3.51
N VAL A 176 -10.53 -2.07 -2.57
CA VAL A 176 -9.17 -2.60 -2.48
C VAL A 176 -9.19 -4.10 -2.14
N PHE A 177 -9.85 -4.47 -1.05
CA PHE A 177 -9.74 -5.83 -0.53
C PHE A 177 -10.59 -6.84 -1.32
N LEU A 178 -11.76 -6.45 -1.84
CA LEU A 178 -12.55 -7.36 -2.68
C LEU A 178 -12.02 -7.44 -4.10
N TYR A 179 -11.36 -6.40 -4.63
CA TYR A 179 -10.61 -6.52 -5.87
C TYR A 179 -9.48 -7.56 -5.72
N GLY A 180 -8.66 -7.43 -4.67
CA GLY A 180 -7.60 -8.39 -4.38
C GLY A 180 -8.14 -9.82 -4.25
N TRP A 181 -9.28 -9.99 -3.58
CA TRP A 181 -9.95 -11.28 -3.46
C TRP A 181 -10.43 -11.83 -4.80
N ALA A 182 -11.13 -11.01 -5.60
CA ALA A 182 -11.72 -11.41 -6.87
C ALA A 182 -10.66 -11.74 -7.94
N ALA A 183 -9.56 -11.00 -7.93
CA ALA A 183 -8.46 -11.17 -8.87
C ALA A 183 -7.42 -12.21 -8.41
N GLY A 184 -7.55 -12.75 -7.19
CA GLY A 184 -6.58 -13.67 -6.61
C GLY A 184 -5.20 -13.03 -6.38
N LEU A 185 -5.17 -11.72 -6.10
CA LEU A 185 -3.95 -10.94 -5.91
C LEU A 185 -3.69 -10.70 -4.42
N MET A 186 -2.41 -10.75 -4.03
CA MET A 186 -2.01 -10.29 -2.71
C MET A 186 -2.21 -8.78 -2.60
N THR A 187 -3.02 -8.38 -1.63
CA THR A 187 -3.17 -6.98 -1.23
C THR A 187 -2.11 -6.64 -0.19
N ILE A 188 -1.31 -5.61 -0.46
CA ILE A 188 -0.33 -5.08 0.49
C ILE A 188 -0.91 -3.84 1.17
N SER A 189 -0.88 -3.78 2.50
CA SER A 189 -1.50 -2.69 3.26
C SER A 189 -0.79 -2.45 4.60
N SER A 190 -0.86 -1.24 5.16
CA SER A 190 -0.54 -0.97 6.57
C SER A 190 -1.80 -0.88 7.46
N ASN A 191 -2.99 -1.11 6.89
CA ASN A 191 -4.26 -1.00 7.61
C ASN A 191 -4.63 -2.30 8.33
N ARG A 192 -3.91 -2.60 9.41
CA ARG A 192 -4.12 -3.82 10.21
C ARG A 192 -5.56 -3.95 10.72
N THR A 193 -6.19 -2.85 11.10
CA THR A 193 -7.56 -2.88 11.64
C THR A 193 -8.55 -3.43 10.63
N VAL A 194 -8.49 -2.97 9.38
CA VAL A 194 -9.38 -3.43 8.31
C VAL A 194 -9.07 -4.88 7.94
N ALA A 195 -7.78 -5.24 7.81
CA ALA A 195 -7.42 -6.63 7.54
C ALA A 195 -7.92 -7.58 8.63
N LYS A 196 -7.78 -7.19 9.91
CA LYS A 196 -8.30 -8.01 11.02
C LYS A 196 -9.83 -8.08 11.04
N GLN A 197 -10.50 -6.97 10.73
CA GLN A 197 -11.95 -6.95 10.58
C GLN A 197 -12.41 -7.91 9.48
N ILE A 198 -11.71 -7.94 8.34
CA ILE A 198 -12.00 -8.88 7.25
C ILE A 198 -11.81 -10.33 7.70
N GLU A 199 -10.68 -10.66 8.34
CA GLU A 199 -10.44 -12.01 8.88
C GLU A 199 -11.59 -12.46 9.79
N VAL A 200 -12.00 -11.61 10.73
CA VAL A 200 -13.10 -11.92 11.66
C VAL A 200 -14.41 -12.11 10.91
N LEU A 201 -14.75 -11.21 9.98
CA LEU A 201 -15.99 -11.31 9.22
C LEU A 201 -16.03 -12.54 8.32
N VAL A 202 -14.90 -12.96 7.75
CA VAL A 202 -14.82 -14.20 6.98
C VAL A 202 -15.05 -15.40 7.91
N GLU A 203 -14.36 -15.45 9.05
CA GLU A 203 -14.50 -16.54 10.02
C GLU A 203 -15.93 -16.65 10.59
N GLU A 204 -16.57 -15.52 10.91
CA GLU A 204 -17.95 -15.48 11.42
C GLU A 204 -19.00 -15.91 10.37
N ASN A 205 -18.65 -15.89 9.08
CA ASN A 205 -19.54 -16.21 7.96
C ASN A 205 -19.05 -17.42 7.15
N ARG A 206 -18.12 -18.22 7.69
CA ARG A 206 -17.63 -19.44 7.04
C ARG A 206 -18.59 -20.63 7.13
N ASP A 207 -19.51 -20.60 8.10
CA ASP A 207 -20.42 -21.70 8.40
C ASP A 207 -19.67 -23.05 8.51
N GLU A 208 -20.04 -24.05 7.69
CA GLU A 208 -19.40 -25.37 7.64
C GLU A 208 -18.32 -25.49 6.54
N ASP A 209 -17.94 -24.39 5.89
CA ASP A 209 -16.91 -24.37 4.83
C ASP A 209 -15.52 -24.13 5.43
N ASP A 210 -14.86 -25.23 5.82
CA ASP A 210 -13.50 -25.22 6.36
C ASP A 210 -12.42 -24.81 5.33
N GLU A 211 -12.76 -24.80 4.03
CA GLU A 211 -11.86 -24.40 2.94
C GLU A 211 -12.00 -22.90 2.60
N LEU A 212 -13.02 -22.21 3.16
CA LEU A 212 -13.21 -20.79 2.96
C LEU A 212 -12.02 -20.00 3.52
N SER A 213 -11.33 -19.30 2.62
CA SER A 213 -10.27 -18.36 2.97
C SER A 213 -10.63 -16.95 2.54
N GLY A 214 -10.24 -15.97 3.37
CA GLY A 214 -10.37 -14.56 3.06
C GLY A 214 -9.39 -14.11 1.96
N PRO A 215 -9.40 -12.82 1.60
CA PRO A 215 -8.42 -12.27 0.67
C PRO A 215 -6.98 -12.49 1.15
N LEU A 216 -6.06 -12.64 0.20
CA LEU A 216 -4.62 -12.65 0.48
C LEU A 216 -4.19 -11.24 0.88
N VAL A 217 -3.75 -11.07 2.13
CA VAL A 217 -3.30 -9.77 2.64
C VAL A 217 -1.91 -9.92 3.28
N TRP A 218 -0.97 -9.08 2.84
CA TRP A 218 0.28 -8.86 3.56
C TRP A 218 0.22 -7.50 4.26
N ILE A 219 0.52 -7.52 5.56
CA ILE A 219 0.49 -6.33 6.40
C ILE A 219 1.90 -5.82 6.62
N CYS A 220 2.14 -4.60 6.16
CA CYS A 220 3.27 -3.81 6.63
C CYS A 220 2.94 -3.27 8.02
N ASP A 221 3.72 -3.66 9.02
CA ASP A 221 3.49 -3.27 10.42
C ASP A 221 3.59 -1.77 10.67
N THR A 222 4.20 -1.06 9.72
CA THR A 222 4.49 0.36 9.81
C THR A 222 3.60 1.15 8.86
N ALA A 223 2.75 2.01 9.41
CA ALA A 223 2.05 3.04 8.65
C ALA A 223 2.87 4.34 8.59
N ARG A 224 2.64 5.14 7.56
CA ARG A 224 3.28 6.45 7.38
C ARG A 224 2.27 7.54 7.13
N SER A 225 2.48 8.64 7.82
CA SER A 225 1.80 9.90 7.54
C SER A 225 2.55 10.64 6.43
N LEU A 226 1.87 11.56 5.76
CA LEU A 226 2.57 12.64 5.06
C LEU A 226 3.09 13.62 6.12
N VAL A 227 4.24 14.27 5.86
CA VAL A 227 4.76 15.31 6.78
C VAL A 227 3.76 16.47 6.85
N GLY A 228 3.08 16.74 5.74
CA GLY A 228 2.14 17.83 5.61
C GLY A 228 2.85 19.14 5.30
N LYS A 229 2.14 20.11 4.71
CA LYS A 229 2.61 21.51 4.73
C LYS A 229 2.77 21.93 6.19
N ASP A 230 3.92 22.52 6.55
CA ASP A 230 4.17 23.13 7.86
C ASP A 230 2.93 23.88 8.32
N SER A 231 2.18 23.24 9.22
CA SER A 231 1.00 23.87 9.76
C SER A 231 1.51 24.81 10.84
N ASN A 232 1.71 26.07 10.47
CA ASN A 232 1.45 27.20 11.36
C ASN A 232 -0.03 27.18 11.79
N ARG A 233 -0.46 26.09 12.44
CA ARG A 233 -1.69 26.02 13.21
C ARG A 233 -1.40 26.77 14.51
N LYS A 234 -1.44 28.09 14.42
CA LYS A 234 -1.78 28.90 15.58
C LYS A 234 -3.21 28.50 15.97
N ALA A 235 -3.32 27.73 17.04
CA ALA A 235 -4.55 27.69 17.83
C ALA A 235 -4.78 29.08 18.45
#